data_AF-A0AAV3TDC5-F1
#
_entry.id   AF-A0AAV3TDC5-F1
#
_cell.length_a   1.000
_cell.length_b   1.000
_cell.length_c   1.000
_cell.angle_alpha   90.00
_cell.angle_beta   90.00
_cell.angle_gamma   90.00
#
_symmetry.space_group_name_H-M   'P 1'
#
loop_
_entity.id
_entity.type
_entity.pdbx_description
1 polymer ?
#
loop_
_entity_poly.entity_id
_entity_poly.type
_entity_poly.pdbx_seq_one_letter_code
_entity_poly.pdbx_strand_id
1 'polypeptide(L)' 'MSNAGSTAPVDEGEQYTVEIDEMGEEGDGIAEVEDFVILVPEADLGDRVTVEIDDVADDFATAEVVE' A
#
# COMPACT_ATOMS: atom_id res chain seq x y z
N MET A 1 -28.40 -0.43 -0.99
CA MET A 1 -28.32 0.25 0.32
C MET A 1 -27.74 -0.78 1.29
N SER A 2 -26.51 -1.23 1.00
CA SER A 2 -25.22 -0.75 1.54
C SER A 2 -24.91 -1.48 2.85
N ASN A 3 -23.92 -2.37 2.84
CA ASN A 3 -23.05 -2.75 3.97
C ASN A 3 -22.20 -3.99 3.65
N ALA A 4 -21.11 -3.79 2.93
CA ALA A 4 -19.80 -3.77 3.56
C ALA A 4 -19.13 -2.55 2.93
N GLY A 5 -18.99 -1.44 3.65
CA GLY A 5 -18.01 -0.46 3.19
C GLY A 5 -16.70 -1.24 3.10
N SER A 6 -15.99 -1.18 1.99
CA SER A 6 -14.61 -1.64 2.00
C SER A 6 -13.95 -0.88 3.16
N THR A 7 -13.66 -1.60 4.24
CA THR A 7 -13.08 -1.03 5.47
C THR A 7 -11.59 -0.79 5.32
N ALA A 8 -11.03 -1.11 4.15
CA ALA A 8 -9.69 -0.74 3.79
C ALA A 8 -9.57 0.80 3.90
N PRO A 9 -8.52 1.30 4.56
CA PRO A 9 -8.28 2.74 4.70
C PRO A 9 -7.74 3.38 3.40
N VAL A 10 -7.72 2.63 2.30
CA VAL A 10 -7.21 3.05 0.99
C VAL A 10 -8.18 2.68 -0.13
N ASP A 11 -8.15 3.48 -1.20
CA ASP A 11 -8.95 3.30 -2.41
C ASP A 11 -8.06 3.17 -3.66
N GLU A 12 -8.47 2.35 -4.62
CA GLU A 12 -7.79 2.17 -5.92
C GLU A 12 -7.68 3.50 -6.68
N GLY A 13 -6.48 3.78 -7.22
CA GLY A 13 -6.15 4.99 -7.97
C GLY A 13 -5.90 6.23 -7.12
N GLU A 14 -5.97 6.12 -5.79
CA GLU A 14 -5.55 7.20 -4.90
C GLU A 14 -4.06 7.11 -4.58
N GLN A 15 -3.47 8.25 -4.22
CA GLN A 15 -2.05 8.38 -3.95
C GLN A 15 -1.77 8.65 -2.48
N TYR A 16 -0.79 7.93 -1.93
CA TYR A 16 -0.39 8.02 -0.53
C TYR A 16 1.12 8.19 -0.43
N THR A 17 1.57 9.08 0.45
CA THR A 17 2.99 9.15 0.82
C THR A 17 3.23 8.25 2.02
N VAL A 18 3.98 7.17 1.82
CA VAL A 18 4.26 6.14 2.82
C VAL A 18 5.76 6.02 3.08
N GLU A 19 6.11 5.42 4.21
CA GLU A 19 7.48 4.99 4.53
C GLU A 19 7.53 3.47 4.44
N ILE A 20 8.58 2.93 3.81
CA ILE A 20 8.83 1.50 3.76
C ILE A 20 9.55 1.10 5.05
N ASP A 21 8.89 0.33 5.90
CA ASP A 21 9.40 -0.06 7.22
C ASP A 21 9.77 -1.54 7.32
N GLU A 22 9.31 -2.37 6.38
CA GLU A 22 9.70 -3.77 6.24
C GLU A 22 9.94 -4.17 4.77
N MET A 23 10.63 -5.29 4.56
CA MET A 23 10.83 -5.90 3.24
C MET A 23 10.24 -7.31 3.24
N GLY A 24 9.42 -7.62 2.25
CA GLY A 24 8.87 -8.95 2.01
C GLY A 24 9.91 -9.95 1.50
N GLU A 25 9.57 -11.24 1.56
CA GLU A 25 10.47 -12.33 1.13
C GLU A 25 10.79 -12.29 -0.37
N GLU A 26 9.90 -11.74 -1.18
CA GLU A 26 10.04 -11.61 -2.63
C GLU A 26 10.83 -10.35 -3.04
N GLY A 27 11.18 -9.50 -2.07
CA GLY A 27 11.89 -8.24 -2.27
C GLY A 27 10.98 -7.03 -2.40
N ASP A 28 9.67 -7.17 -2.15
CA ASP A 28 8.72 -6.06 -2.12
C ASP A 28 8.90 -5.21 -0.86
N GLY A 29 8.79 -3.89 -1.00
CA GLY A 29 8.66 -3.00 0.14
C GLY A 29 7.30 -3.18 0.80
N ILE A 30 7.27 -3.16 2.12
CA ILE A 30 6.05 -3.20 2.91
C ILE A 30 5.90 -1.84 3.58
N ALA A 31 4.72 -1.24 3.40
CA ALA A 31 4.29 -0.03 4.07
C ALA A 31 2.95 -0.27 4.76
N GLU A 32 2.65 0.53 5.78
CA GLU A 32 1.38 0.47 6.49
C GLU A 32 0.65 1.82 6.46
N VAL A 33 -0.64 1.79 6.13
CA VAL A 33 -1.56 2.93 6.25
C VAL A 33 -2.67 2.53 7.22
N GLU A 34 -2.72 3.16 8.39
CA GLU A 34 -3.72 2.85 9.43
C GLU A 34 -3.80 1.34 9.76
N ASP A 35 -2.65 0.70 9.97
CA ASP A 35 -2.51 -0.76 10.21
C ASP A 35 -2.95 -1.65 9.02
N PHE A 36 -3.10 -1.08 7.82
CA PHE A 36 -3.39 -1.81 6.59
C PHE A 36 -2.15 -1.92 5.71
N VAL A 37 -1.84 -3.16 5.31
CA VAL A 37 -0.60 -3.49 4.60
C VAL A 37 -0.69 -3.07 3.13
N ILE A 38 0.35 -2.37 2.66
CA ILE A 38 0.54 -1.98 1.27
C ILE A 38 1.85 -2.59 0.78
N LEU A 39 1.74 -3.40 -0.28
CA LEU A 39 2.89 -3.98 -0.96
C LEU A 39 3.33 -3.05 -2.07
N VAL A 40 4.58 -2.60 -1.99
CA VAL A 40 5.20 -1.63 -2.89
C VAL A 40 6.41 -2.27 -3.56
N PRO A 41 6.26 -2.88 -4.74
CA PRO A 41 7.40 -3.36 -5.51
C PRO A 41 8.35 -2.19 -5.84
N GLU A 42 9.63 -2.52 -6.02
CA GLU A 42 10.68 -1.55 -6.40
C GLU A 42 10.95 -0.42 -5.38
N ALA A 43 10.58 -0.60 -4.10
CA ALA A 43 10.92 0.31 -3.01
C ALA A 43 11.85 -0.37 -1.97
N ASP A 44 12.77 0.40 -1.38
CA ASP A 44 13.75 -0.11 -0.40
C ASP A 44 13.40 0.29 1.05
N LEU A 45 13.90 -0.49 2.02
CA LEU A 45 13.72 -0.22 3.45
C LEU A 45 14.22 1.18 3.83
N GLY A 46 13.34 1.98 4.45
CA GLY A 46 13.60 3.34 4.89
C GLY A 46 13.31 4.40 3.83
N ASP A 47 12.84 4.02 2.65
CA ASP A 47 12.38 4.96 1.63
C ASP A 47 11.08 5.62 2.05
N ARG A 48 10.91 6.89 1.63
CA ARG A 48 9.67 7.63 1.75
C ARG A 48 9.21 8.05 0.36
N VAL A 49 8.27 7.28 -0.19
CA VAL A 49 7.80 7.38 -1.57
C VAL A 49 6.33 7.75 -1.64
N THR A 50 5.93 8.35 -2.75
CA THR A 50 4.50 8.48 -3.09
C THR A 50 4.10 7.29 -3.95
N VAL A 51 3.09 6.56 -3.51
CA VAL A 51 2.57 5.38 -4.21
C VAL A 51 1.15 5.63 -4.67
N GLU A 52 0.77 5.05 -5.81
CA GLU A 52 -0.62 4.98 -6.30
C GLU A 52 -1.16 3.57 -6.07
N ILE A 53 -2.34 3.45 -5.46
CA ILE A 53 -2.94 2.14 -5.18
C ILE A 53 -3.44 1.50 -6.47
N ASP A 54 -2.95 0.29 -6.77
CA ASP A 54 -3.33 -0.46 -7.97
C ASP A 54 -4.57 -1.34 -7.76
N ASP A 55 -4.60 -2.10 -6.67
CA ASP A 55 -5.65 -3.06 -6.34
C ASP A 55 -5.78 -3.17 -4.81
N VAL A 56 -7.01 -3.28 -4.32
CA VAL A 56 -7.33 -3.43 -2.89
C VAL A 56 -7.98 -4.79 -2.66
N ALA A 57 -7.24 -5.67 -1.96
CA ALA A 57 -7.72 -6.98 -1.53
C ALA A 57 -8.37 -6.90 -0.13
N ASP A 58 -8.81 -8.05 0.39
CA ASP A 58 -9.49 -8.14 1.69
C ASP A 58 -8.59 -7.71 2.87
N ASP A 59 -7.29 -8.01 2.82
CA ASP A 59 -6.33 -7.82 3.93
C ASP A 59 -5.14 -6.90 3.60
N PHE A 60 -4.94 -6.55 2.32
CA PHE A 60 -3.80 -5.73 1.86
C PHE A 60 -4.14 -5.01 0.55
N ALA A 61 -3.30 -4.06 0.14
CA ALA A 61 -3.31 -3.46 -1.19
C ALA A 61 -1.95 -3.60 -1.88
N THR A 62 -1.95 -3.53 -3.20
CA THR A 62 -0.72 -3.36 -4.00
C THR A 62 -0.67 -1.93 -4.53
N ALA A 63 0.52 -1.36 -4.62
CA ALA A 63 0.69 0.01 -5.10
C ALA A 63 2.01 0.18 -5.85
N GLU A 64 2.02 1.03 -6.88
CA GLU A 64 3.23 1.38 -7.64
C GLU A 64 3.80 2.75 -7.21
N VAL A 65 5.12 2.91 -7.26
CA VAL A 65 5.79 4.18 -6.97
C VAL A 65 5.60 5.15 -8.14
N VAL A 66 5.04 6.33 -7.87
CA VAL A 66 4.72 7.33 -8.91
C VAL A 66 5.59 8.59 -8.88
N GLU A 67 6.35 8.85 -7.80
CA GLU A 67 7.28 9.99 -7.68
C GLU A 67 8.53 9.70 -6.84
#